data_AF-A0A928E516-F1
#
_entry.id   AF-A0A928E516-F1
#
_cell.length_a   1.000
_cell.length_b   1.000
_cell.length_c   1.000
_cell.angle_alpha   90.00
_cell.angle_beta   90.00
_cell.angle_gamma   90.00
#
_symmetry.space_group_name_H-M   'P 1'
#
loop_
_entity.id
_entity.type
_entity.pdbx_description
1 polymer ?
#
loop_
_entity_poly.entity_id
_entity_poly.type
_entity_poly.pdbx_seq_one_letter_code
_entity_poly.pdbx_strand_id
1 'polypeptide(L)'
;MKKIFLILTMAGVPITVPVIAAQKCIALDANLTVTSSYAESYETYWSATLSNGIKVEGDGICSDSVGGTAPVKQLDLSSPDIYRSHCWCRIFSPAVSYWVYTFWLEDADGGASDCRDECSEHCRYYFVNDTSYRVKMFSQLSD
;
A
#
# COMPACT_ATOMS: atom_id res chain seq x y z
N MET A 1 -21.31 20.83 -74.18
CA MET A 1 -21.12 21.11 -72.74
C MET A 1 -20.92 19.78 -72.01
N LYS A 2 -19.69 19.48 -71.57
CA LYS A 2 -19.29 18.20 -70.97
C LYS A 2 -19.55 18.26 -69.45
N LYS A 3 -20.38 17.35 -68.91
CA LYS A 3 -20.60 17.21 -67.47
C LYS A 3 -19.59 16.19 -66.91
N ILE A 4 -18.75 16.62 -65.97
CA ILE A 4 -17.83 15.75 -65.22
C ILE A 4 -18.49 15.43 -63.87
N PHE A 5 -18.69 14.15 -63.58
CA PHE A 5 -19.10 13.67 -62.26
C PHE A 5 -17.85 13.20 -61.50
N LEU A 6 -17.57 13.83 -60.37
CA LEU A 6 -16.53 13.42 -59.42
C LEU A 6 -17.20 12.60 -58.31
N ILE A 7 -16.92 11.29 -58.27
CA ILE A 7 -17.31 10.40 -57.18
C ILE A 7 -16.23 10.52 -56.10
N LEU A 8 -16.59 11.12 -54.95
CA LEU A 8 -15.74 11.18 -53.76
C LEU A 8 -15.89 9.86 -53.00
N THR A 9 -14.91 8.97 -53.10
CA THR A 9 -14.82 7.80 -52.22
C THR A 9 -14.31 8.25 -50.86
N MET A 10 -15.20 8.39 -49.89
CA MET A 10 -14.84 8.50 -48.47
C MET A 10 -14.23 7.17 -48.02
N ALA A 11 -12.90 7.12 -47.91
CA ALA A 11 -12.22 6.10 -47.14
C ALA A 11 -12.63 6.25 -45.68
N GLY A 12 -13.40 5.29 -45.16
CA GLY A 12 -13.75 5.23 -43.76
C GLY A 12 -12.48 5.10 -42.91
N VAL A 13 -12.16 6.13 -42.14
CA VAL A 13 -11.14 6.06 -41.10
C VAL A 13 -11.73 5.21 -39.98
N PRO A 14 -11.11 4.07 -39.60
CA PRO A 14 -11.55 3.33 -38.43
C PRO A 14 -11.32 4.21 -37.20
N ILE A 15 -12.42 4.63 -36.57
CA ILE A 15 -12.39 5.31 -35.28
C ILE A 15 -11.95 4.26 -34.26
N THR A 16 -10.65 4.25 -33.93
CA THR A 16 -10.17 3.52 -32.76
C THR A 16 -10.68 4.26 -31.53
N VAL A 17 -11.80 3.82 -30.98
CA VAL A 17 -12.19 4.21 -29.62
C VAL A 17 -11.02 3.89 -28.70
N PRO A 18 -10.46 4.86 -27.96
CA PRO A 18 -9.47 4.54 -26.95
C PRO A 18 -10.13 3.58 -25.98
N VAL A 19 -9.54 2.41 -25.78
CA VAL A 19 -9.89 1.51 -24.68
C VAL A 19 -9.53 2.29 -23.43
N ILE A 20 -10.49 3.03 -22.90
CA ILE A 20 -10.40 3.62 -21.57
C ILE A 20 -10.28 2.42 -20.66
N ALA A 21 -9.07 2.15 -20.16
CA ALA A 21 -8.87 1.18 -19.10
C ALA A 21 -9.85 1.56 -18.00
N ALA A 22 -10.85 0.71 -17.75
CA ALA A 22 -11.82 0.96 -16.70
C ALA A 22 -11.03 1.03 -15.39
N GLN A 23 -10.82 2.24 -14.90
CA GLN A 23 -10.16 2.48 -13.63
C GLN A 23 -11.17 2.05 -12.57
N LYS A 24 -11.09 0.78 -12.16
CA LYS A 24 -11.97 0.22 -11.14
C LYS A 24 -11.51 0.81 -9.81
N CYS A 25 -12.20 1.85 -9.34
CA CYS A 25 -11.96 2.42 -8.01
C CYS A 25 -12.24 1.33 -6.97
N ILE A 26 -11.20 0.93 -6.23
CA ILE A 26 -11.33 0.01 -5.12
C ILE A 26 -11.65 0.86 -3.89
N ALA A 27 -12.88 0.75 -3.38
CA ALA A 27 -13.26 1.42 -2.15
C ALA A 27 -12.66 0.67 -0.95
N LEU A 28 -11.67 1.29 -0.30
CA LEU A 28 -11.13 0.84 0.98
C LEU A 28 -11.90 1.52 2.10
N ASP A 29 -12.64 0.74 2.90
CA ASP A 29 -13.39 1.21 4.07
C ASP A 29 -12.73 0.65 5.34
N ALA A 30 -12.30 1.55 6.21
CA ALA A 30 -11.65 1.21 7.48
C ALA A 30 -12.57 0.50 8.48
N ASN A 31 -13.89 0.57 8.29
CA ASN A 31 -14.86 -0.12 9.14
C ASN A 31 -15.11 -1.57 8.73
N LEU A 32 -14.57 -2.00 7.58
CA LEU A 32 -14.68 -3.39 7.17
C LEU A 32 -13.94 -4.29 8.15
N THR A 33 -14.59 -5.39 8.51
CA THR A 33 -13.96 -6.42 9.33
C THR A 33 -12.87 -7.14 8.54
N VAL A 34 -11.81 -7.51 9.22
CA VAL A 34 -10.76 -8.37 8.65
C VAL A 34 -11.18 -9.83 8.82
N THR A 35 -11.25 -10.56 7.71
CA THR A 35 -11.70 -11.98 7.67
C THR A 35 -10.54 -12.96 7.72
N SER A 36 -9.36 -12.55 7.27
CA SER A 36 -8.11 -13.29 7.43
C SER A 36 -6.94 -12.33 7.49
N SER A 37 -5.85 -12.73 8.17
CA SER A 37 -4.62 -11.97 8.21
C SER A 37 -3.44 -12.91 8.44
N TYR A 38 -2.26 -12.56 7.91
CA TYR A 38 -1.01 -13.23 8.22
C TYR A 38 0.17 -12.26 8.16
N ALA A 39 1.23 -12.55 8.89
CA ALA A 39 2.53 -11.93 8.76
C ALA A 39 3.55 -13.06 8.56
N GLU A 40 4.54 -12.83 7.72
CA GLU A 40 5.58 -13.82 7.46
C GLU A 40 6.69 -13.69 8.49
N SER A 41 6.98 -14.78 9.19
CA SER A 41 8.12 -14.84 10.12
C SER A 41 9.41 -14.64 9.35
N TYR A 42 10.37 -13.95 9.94
CA TYR A 42 11.65 -13.58 9.33
C TYR A 42 11.54 -12.63 8.11
N GLU A 43 10.35 -12.09 7.81
CA GLU A 43 10.11 -11.20 6.67
C GLU A 43 9.39 -9.91 7.08
N THR A 44 9.46 -8.90 6.21
CA THR A 44 8.76 -7.62 6.40
C THR A 44 7.29 -7.69 6.02
N TYR A 45 6.87 -8.79 5.39
CA TYR A 45 5.56 -8.89 4.74
C TYR A 45 4.43 -9.15 5.73
N TRP A 46 3.30 -8.47 5.51
CA TRP A 46 2.02 -8.81 6.12
C TRP A 46 0.86 -8.66 5.13
N SER A 47 -0.24 -9.36 5.39
CA SER A 47 -1.49 -9.16 4.65
C SER A 47 -2.74 -9.35 5.48
N ALA A 48 -3.83 -8.80 4.96
CA ALA A 48 -5.17 -8.92 5.51
C ALA A 48 -6.21 -8.98 4.38
N THR A 49 -7.28 -9.74 4.59
CA THR A 49 -8.45 -9.75 3.70
C THR A 49 -9.60 -9.05 4.39
N LEU A 50 -10.17 -8.04 3.74
CA LEU A 50 -11.36 -7.33 4.22
C LEU A 50 -12.63 -8.13 3.90
N SER A 51 -13.72 -7.88 4.63
CA SER A 51 -15.00 -8.60 4.45
C SER A 51 -15.65 -8.44 3.07
N ASN A 52 -15.24 -7.44 2.29
CA ASN A 52 -15.64 -7.28 0.89
C ASN A 52 -14.74 -8.04 -0.10
N GLY A 53 -13.81 -8.88 0.39
CA GLY A 53 -12.93 -9.71 -0.41
C GLY A 53 -11.67 -9.01 -0.93
N ILE A 54 -11.44 -7.75 -0.58
CA ILE A 54 -10.21 -7.05 -0.95
C ILE A 54 -9.05 -7.58 -0.11
N LYS A 55 -7.99 -8.05 -0.78
CA LYS A 55 -6.71 -8.33 -0.15
C LYS A 55 -5.91 -7.03 -0.02
N VAL A 56 -5.43 -6.75 1.17
CA VAL A 56 -4.50 -5.67 1.50
C VAL A 56 -3.17 -6.31 1.87
N GLU A 57 -2.09 -5.83 1.27
CA GLU A 57 -0.74 -6.34 1.51
C GLU A 57 0.19 -5.17 1.80
N GLY A 58 1.14 -5.40 2.70
CA GLY A 58 2.03 -4.36 3.17
C GLY A 58 3.35 -4.88 3.71
N ASP A 59 4.21 -3.93 4.01
CA ASP A 59 5.53 -4.16 4.60
C ASP A 59 5.63 -3.46 5.96
N GLY A 60 6.37 -4.06 6.89
CA GLY A 60 6.84 -3.48 8.13
C GLY A 60 8.36 -3.37 8.13
N ILE A 61 8.90 -2.21 8.47
CA ILE A 61 10.35 -1.98 8.54
C ILE A 61 10.74 -1.25 9.82
N CYS A 62 12.01 -1.41 10.18
CA CYS A 62 12.62 -0.74 11.32
C CYS A 62 13.34 0.54 10.89
N SER A 63 13.27 1.57 11.73
CA SER A 63 14.04 2.80 11.56
C SER A 63 14.38 3.43 12.89
N ASP A 64 15.43 4.24 12.89
CA ASP A 64 15.76 5.16 14.00
C ASP A 64 14.90 6.42 13.95
N SER A 65 14.17 6.62 12.86
CA SER A 65 13.23 7.73 12.74
C SER A 65 12.05 7.51 13.67
N VAL A 66 11.97 8.31 14.71
CA VAL A 66 10.74 8.46 15.51
C VAL A 66 9.66 9.08 14.61
N GLY A 67 8.47 8.50 14.64
CA GLY A 67 7.35 9.02 13.86
C GLY A 67 6.73 10.28 14.45
N GLY A 68 6.51 11.27 13.59
CA GLY A 68 5.58 12.38 13.79
C GLY A 68 4.28 12.19 12.98
N THR A 69 3.37 13.17 13.02
CA THR A 69 2.09 13.14 12.28
C THR A 69 2.24 13.26 10.76
N ALA A 70 3.44 13.50 10.23
CA ALA A 70 3.68 13.72 8.82
C ALA A 70 4.03 12.41 8.07
N PRO A 71 3.46 12.19 6.86
CA PRO A 71 3.77 11.02 6.05
C PRO A 71 5.24 11.05 5.58
N VAL A 72 5.97 9.95 5.79
CA VAL A 72 7.34 9.81 5.29
C VAL A 72 7.28 9.03 3.98
N LYS A 73 7.69 9.67 2.87
CA LYS A 73 7.68 9.04 1.53
C LYS A 73 8.88 8.12 1.30
N GLN A 74 9.98 8.38 1.99
CA GLN A 74 11.21 7.60 1.85
C GLN A 74 11.86 7.49 3.23
N LEU A 75 11.65 6.36 3.89
CA LEU A 75 12.43 6.00 5.07
C LEU A 75 13.81 5.59 4.58
N ASP A 76 14.87 6.14 5.17
CA ASP A 76 16.23 5.73 4.82
C ASP A 76 16.53 4.34 5.39
N LEU A 77 16.62 3.37 4.49
CA LEU A 77 16.88 1.96 4.78
C LEU A 77 18.39 1.64 4.73
N SER A 78 19.26 2.62 4.45
CA SER A 78 20.65 2.36 4.09
C SER A 78 21.61 2.10 5.27
N SER A 79 21.21 2.40 6.52
CA SER A 79 22.08 2.12 7.69
C SER A 79 21.95 0.65 8.17
N PRO A 80 23.06 -0.11 8.24
CA PRO A 80 23.07 -1.54 8.62
C PRO A 80 23.05 -1.81 10.13
N ASP A 81 22.63 -0.86 10.97
CA ASP A 81 22.78 -1.01 12.42
C ASP A 81 21.52 -1.57 13.10
N ILE A 82 21.52 -2.90 13.26
CA ILE A 82 21.16 -3.76 14.41
C ILE A 82 20.38 -3.25 15.66
N TYR A 83 20.00 -1.98 15.79
CA TYR A 83 19.34 -1.41 16.99
C TYR A 83 18.18 -0.44 16.72
N ARG A 84 17.57 -0.53 15.53
CA ARG A 84 16.45 0.34 15.15
C ARG A 84 15.22 0.00 15.98
N SER A 85 14.75 0.94 16.80
CA SER A 85 13.69 0.70 17.79
C SER A 85 12.29 1.13 17.32
N HIS A 86 12.11 1.70 16.13
CA HIS A 86 10.81 2.21 15.67
C HIS A 86 10.27 1.43 14.48
N CYS A 87 9.03 0.96 14.62
CA CYS A 87 8.32 0.27 13.56
C CYS A 87 7.54 1.22 12.67
N TRP A 88 7.66 0.99 11.36
CA TRP A 88 6.96 1.70 10.31
C TRP A 88 6.28 0.71 9.39
N CYS A 89 5.04 1.01 9.02
CA CYS A 89 4.23 0.13 8.19
C CYS A 89 3.74 0.85 6.94
N ARG A 90 3.60 0.11 5.85
CA ARG A 90 3.08 0.62 4.59
C ARG A 90 2.22 -0.43 3.92
N ILE A 91 1.18 -0.01 3.22
CA ILE A 91 0.45 -0.83 2.26
C ILE A 91 1.13 -0.69 0.90
N PHE A 92 1.32 -1.78 0.14
CA PHE A 92 1.75 -1.72 -1.26
C PHE A 92 0.69 -2.28 -2.23
N SER A 93 -0.35 -2.95 -1.72
CA SER A 93 -1.46 -3.50 -2.50
C SER A 93 -2.76 -3.34 -1.70
N PRO A 94 -3.87 -2.87 -2.31
CA PRO A 94 -4.05 -2.60 -3.74
C PRO A 94 -3.53 -1.22 -4.19
N ALA A 95 -3.16 -0.36 -3.25
CA ALA A 95 -2.57 0.96 -3.52
C ALA A 95 -1.47 1.22 -2.51
N VAL A 96 -0.40 1.90 -2.93
CA VAL A 96 0.74 2.18 -2.06
C VAL A 96 0.35 3.25 -1.04
N SER A 97 0.64 3.06 0.24
CA SER A 97 0.50 4.11 1.26
C SER A 97 1.84 4.81 1.53
N TYR A 98 1.79 5.96 2.18
CA TYR A 98 2.95 6.47 2.91
C TYR A 98 3.30 5.56 4.10
N TRP A 99 4.51 5.70 4.64
CA TRP A 99 4.90 5.01 5.86
C TRP A 99 4.16 5.58 7.08
N VAL A 100 3.54 4.68 7.83
CA VAL A 100 2.80 4.97 9.06
C VAL A 100 3.58 4.42 10.24
N TYR A 101 3.98 5.33 11.14
CA TYR A 101 4.57 4.95 12.43
C TYR A 101 3.54 4.21 13.28
N THR A 102 3.97 3.09 13.88
CA THR A 102 3.16 2.29 14.81
C THR A 102 3.60 2.48 16.25
N PHE A 103 4.77 1.96 16.63
CA PHE A 103 5.21 1.89 18.01
C PHE A 103 6.74 1.78 18.15
N TRP A 104 7.19 1.88 19.39
CA TRP A 104 8.58 1.72 19.82
C TRP A 104 8.77 0.32 20.42
N LEU A 105 9.84 -0.36 20.00
CA LEU A 105 10.29 -1.64 20.54
C LEU A 105 11.19 -1.35 21.75
N GLU A 106 10.69 -1.63 22.97
CA GLU A 106 11.41 -1.28 24.21
C GLU A 106 12.69 -2.10 24.41
N ASP A 107 12.72 -3.33 23.87
CA ASP A 107 13.79 -4.30 24.09
C ASP A 107 14.27 -4.93 22.77
N ALA A 108 14.78 -4.12 21.83
CA ALA A 108 15.56 -4.64 20.70
C ALA A 108 16.95 -5.14 21.14
N ASP A 109 17.01 -5.93 22.22
CA ASP A 109 18.20 -6.69 22.63
C ASP A 109 18.54 -7.80 21.60
N GLY A 110 17.60 -8.08 20.69
CA GLY A 110 17.64 -9.12 19.67
C GLY A 110 17.93 -8.65 18.23
N GLY A 111 18.74 -7.62 18.02
CA GLY A 111 19.25 -7.31 16.68
C GLY A 111 18.19 -6.96 15.61
N ALA A 112 18.63 -6.86 14.35
CA ALA A 112 17.77 -6.46 13.23
C ALA A 112 16.76 -7.54 12.78
N SER A 113 16.95 -8.81 13.15
CA SER A 113 16.01 -9.90 12.84
C SER A 113 14.73 -9.78 13.62
N ASP A 114 14.84 -9.54 14.93
CA ASP A 114 13.69 -9.53 15.83
C ASP A 114 12.83 -8.31 15.53
N CYS A 115 13.47 -7.19 15.20
CA CYS A 115 12.76 -6.00 14.78
C CYS A 115 11.94 -6.17 13.49
N ARG A 116 12.46 -6.86 12.44
CA ARG A 116 11.67 -7.05 11.20
C ARG A 116 10.39 -7.82 11.48
N ASP A 117 10.51 -8.91 12.23
CA ASP A 117 9.43 -9.85 12.51
C ASP A 117 8.38 -9.19 13.40
N GLU A 118 8.84 -8.48 14.42
CA GLU A 118 7.94 -7.76 15.31
C GLU A 118 7.21 -6.63 14.60
N CYS A 119 7.88 -5.92 13.68
CA CYS A 119 7.22 -4.87 12.92
C CYS A 119 6.13 -5.43 12.00
N SER A 120 6.38 -6.50 11.23
CA SER A 120 5.36 -7.07 10.33
C SER A 120 4.16 -7.62 11.10
N GLU A 121 4.40 -8.31 12.23
CA GLU A 121 3.35 -8.78 13.13
C GLU A 121 2.55 -7.63 13.75
N HIS A 122 3.21 -6.57 14.20
CA HIS A 122 2.50 -5.41 14.74
C HIS A 122 1.74 -4.62 13.66
N CYS A 123 2.29 -4.47 12.46
CA CYS A 123 1.58 -3.86 11.33
C CYS A 123 0.26 -4.60 11.09
N ARG A 124 0.33 -5.94 11.02
CA ARG A 124 -0.84 -6.82 10.91
C ARG A 124 -1.78 -6.64 12.10
N TYR A 125 -1.26 -6.70 13.33
CA TYR A 125 -2.05 -6.62 14.55
C TYR A 125 -2.84 -5.31 14.64
N TYR A 126 -2.21 -4.16 14.42
CA TYR A 126 -2.89 -2.87 14.41
C TYR A 126 -3.85 -2.74 13.23
N PHE A 127 -3.47 -3.24 12.05
CA PHE A 127 -4.38 -3.24 10.91
C PHE A 127 -5.65 -4.04 11.19
N VAL A 128 -5.56 -5.17 11.89
CA VAL A 128 -6.72 -6.01 12.25
C VAL A 128 -7.57 -5.34 13.34
N ASN A 129 -6.94 -4.84 14.39
CA ASN A 129 -7.64 -4.49 15.63
C ASN A 129 -7.95 -2.99 15.79
N ASP A 130 -7.29 -2.10 15.05
CA ASP A 130 -7.42 -0.65 15.20
C ASP A 130 -8.00 0.00 13.93
N THR A 131 -9.27 0.40 14.01
CA THR A 131 -9.96 1.15 12.96
C THR A 131 -9.30 2.49 12.67
N SER A 132 -8.81 3.20 13.69
CA SER A 132 -8.14 4.51 13.53
C SER A 132 -6.83 4.34 12.77
N TYR A 133 -6.13 3.23 13.01
CA TYR A 133 -4.93 2.87 12.27
C TYR A 133 -5.22 2.60 10.80
N ARG A 134 -6.28 1.84 10.49
CA ARG A 134 -6.74 1.65 9.09
C ARG A 134 -7.12 2.96 8.42
N VAL A 135 -7.83 3.86 9.12
CA VAL A 135 -8.14 5.21 8.60
C VAL A 135 -6.86 5.97 8.25
N LYS A 136 -5.86 5.96 9.14
CA LYS A 136 -4.57 6.63 8.92
C LYS A 136 -3.88 6.08 7.66
N MET A 137 -3.81 4.75 7.51
CA MET A 137 -3.23 4.12 6.32
C MET A 137 -3.99 4.46 5.03
N PHE A 138 -5.31 4.36 5.02
CA PHE A 138 -6.12 4.61 3.82
C PHE A 138 -6.20 6.10 3.44
N SER A 139 -6.09 7.01 4.41
CA SER A 139 -6.04 8.46 4.14
C SER A 139 -4.73 8.90 3.48
N GLN A 140 -3.73 8.01 3.46
CA GLN A 140 -2.37 8.27 3.01
C GLN A 140 -1.99 7.39 1.82
N LEU A 141 -2.96 7.01 0.99
CA LEU A 141 -2.67 6.30 -0.26
C LEU A 141 -2.05 7.29 -1.27
N SER A 142 -0.99 6.86 -1.94
CA SER A 142 -0.43 7.58 -3.07
C SER A 142 -1.28 7.32 -4.32
N ASP A 143 -1.54 8.40 -5.06
CA ASP A 143 -2.19 8.36 -6.38
C ASP A 143 -1.38 7.57 -7.43
#